data_AF-A0A5K3EP85-F1
#
_entry.id   AF-A0A5K3EP85-F1
#
_cell.length_a   1.000
_cell.length_b   1.000
_cell.length_c   1.000
_cell.angle_alpha   90.00
_cell.angle_beta   90.00
_cell.angle_gamma   90.00
#
_symmetry.space_group_name_H-M   'P 1'
#
loop_
_entity.id
_entity.type
_entity.pdbx_description
1 polymer ?
#
loop_
_entity_poly.entity_id
_entity_poly.type
_entity_poly.pdbx_seq_one_letter_code
_entity_poly.pdbx_strand_id
1 'polypeptide(L)'
;MEQGTANRTMAATNMNASSSRAHTLVCISFDQLITRDGCTTRLSSNINFVDLAGSERADSTGSTGDRLKEGANINRSLSALGNVISALVENKKVVPYRDSVLTKLLQNALGGNRYLGVVKQLTFSELCCA
;
A
#
# COMPACT_ATOMS: atom_id res chain seq x y z
N MET A 1 -10.15 11.69 -10.32
CA MET A 1 -9.52 10.35 -10.18
C MET A 1 -9.32 9.67 -11.53
N GLU A 2 -10.25 9.80 -12.49
CA GLU A 2 -10.12 9.19 -13.84
C GLU A 2 -8.80 9.49 -14.55
N GLN A 3 -8.30 10.73 -14.52
CA GLN A 3 -7.01 11.08 -15.12
C GLN A 3 -5.81 10.32 -14.48
N GLY A 4 -5.88 10.07 -13.17
CA GLY A 4 -4.87 9.29 -12.45
C GLY A 4 -4.94 7.80 -12.78
N THR A 5 -6.16 7.27 -12.95
CA THR A 5 -6.38 5.91 -13.46
C THR A 5 -5.86 5.76 -14.89
N ALA A 6 -6.07 6.76 -15.75
CA ALA A 6 -5.62 6.78 -17.14
C ALA A 6 -4.09 6.90 -17.29
N ASN A 7 -3.41 7.60 -16.38
CA ASN A 7 -1.95 7.72 -16.36
C ASN A 7 -1.24 6.52 -15.70
N ARG A 8 -1.99 5.59 -15.11
CA ARG A 8 -1.46 4.30 -14.68
C ARG A 8 -1.14 3.49 -15.93
N THR A 9 0.06 2.90 -16.04
CA THR A 9 0.44 2.06 -17.19
C THR A 9 -0.57 0.92 -17.37
N MET A 10 -1.54 1.11 -18.26
CA MET A 10 -2.58 0.13 -18.56
C MET A 10 -2.11 -0.77 -19.71
N ALA A 11 -1.66 -1.98 -19.38
CA ALA A 11 -1.78 -3.09 -20.32
C ALA A 11 -3.25 -3.56 -20.28
N ALA A 12 -4.03 -3.19 -21.29
CA ALA A 12 -5.45 -3.51 -21.38
C ALA A 12 -5.67 -5.03 -21.48
N THR A 13 -6.62 -5.59 -20.71
CA THR A 13 -7.75 -6.42 -21.21
C THR A 13 -8.55 -7.08 -20.07
N ASN A 14 -9.87 -7.11 -20.29
CA ASN A 14 -10.96 -7.81 -19.58
C ASN A 14 -11.02 -7.75 -18.04
N MET A 15 -11.99 -6.96 -17.56
CA MET A 15 -12.74 -7.09 -16.31
C MET A 15 -11.97 -7.68 -15.10
N ASN A 16 -11.56 -6.79 -14.18
CA ASN A 16 -11.21 -7.10 -12.79
C ASN A 16 -9.91 -7.86 -12.46
N ALA A 17 -9.00 -8.10 -13.41
CA ALA A 17 -7.75 -8.82 -13.10
C ALA A 17 -6.52 -7.94 -12.80
N SER A 18 -6.53 -6.65 -13.18
CA SER A 18 -5.34 -5.78 -13.04
C SER A 18 -5.33 -4.94 -11.74
N SER A 19 -6.51 -4.56 -11.22
CA SER A 19 -6.60 -3.87 -9.92
C SER A 19 -6.16 -4.76 -8.76
N SER A 20 -6.44 -6.07 -8.83
CA SER A 20 -6.00 -7.03 -7.80
C SER A 20 -4.49 -7.26 -7.78
N ARG A 21 -3.73 -6.80 -8.79
CA ARG A 21 -2.31 -7.14 -8.93
C ARG A 21 -1.34 -5.98 -8.77
N ALA A 22 -1.84 -4.77 -8.55
CA ALA A 22 -1.00 -3.60 -8.40
C ALA A 22 -1.44 -2.72 -7.22
N HIS A 23 -0.52 -2.42 -6.32
CA HIS A 23 -0.75 -1.47 -5.23
C HIS A 23 -0.95 -0.05 -5.77
N THR A 24 -1.97 0.65 -5.29
CA THR A 24 -2.25 2.05 -5.64
C THR A 24 -2.00 2.92 -4.43
N LEU A 25 -1.24 3.99 -4.60
CA LEU A 25 -0.99 4.98 -3.55
C LEU A 25 -1.51 6.33 -4.03
N VAL A 26 -2.36 6.95 -3.22
CA VAL A 26 -2.86 8.31 -3.44
C VAL A 26 -2.52 9.13 -2.21
N CYS A 27 -1.73 10.19 -2.38
CA CYS A 27 -1.40 11.13 -1.32
C CYS A 27 -2.15 12.44 -1.56
N ILE A 28 -2.85 12.93 -0.54
CA ILE A 28 -3.45 14.25 -0.51
C ILE A 28 -2.65 15.09 0.49
N SER A 29 -1.96 16.11 -0.02
CA SER A 29 -1.23 17.08 0.79
C SER A 29 -2.07 18.32 1.02
N PHE A 30 -2.15 18.74 2.28
CA PHE A 30 -2.78 20.00 2.67
C PHE A 30 -1.72 20.92 3.25
N ASP A 31 -1.68 22.14 2.74
CA ASP A 31 -0.85 23.22 3.26
C ASP A 31 -1.76 24.35 3.71
N GLN A 32 -1.76 24.63 5.01
CA GLN A 32 -2.51 25.72 5.61
C GLN A 32 -1.54 26.79 6.10
N LEU A 33 -1.75 28.03 5.67
CA LEU A 33 -1.08 29.19 6.20
C LEU A 33 -1.98 29.82 7.27
N ILE A 34 -1.47 29.94 8.50
CA ILE A 34 -2.16 30.59 9.61
C ILE A 34 -1.35 31.81 10.02
N THR A 35 -1.95 32.99 9.91
CA THR A 35 -1.37 34.23 10.41
C THR A 35 -2.03 34.61 11.73
N ARG A 36 -1.22 34.77 12.79
CA ARG A 36 -1.65 35.32 14.10
C ARG A 36 -0.58 36.28 14.59
N ASP A 37 -1.00 37.43 15.12
CA ASP A 37 -0.12 38.47 15.68
C ASP A 37 1.03 38.89 14.73
N GLY A 38 0.73 38.98 13.42
CA GLY A 38 1.72 39.32 12.39
C GLY A 38 2.69 38.19 12.02
N CYS A 39 2.61 37.03 12.67
CA CYS A 39 3.43 35.87 12.39
C CYS A 39 2.66 34.83 11.56
N THR A 40 3.20 34.47 10.40
CA THR A 40 2.59 33.46 9.51
C THR A 40 3.27 32.10 9.72
N THR A 41 2.49 31.11 10.13
CA THR A 41 2.92 29.71 10.30
C THR A 41 2.32 28.85 9.20
N ARG A 42 3.11 27.92 8.65
CA ARG A 42 2.62 26.88 7.72
C ARG A 42 2.41 25.57 8.47
N LEU A 43 1.22 25.02 8.35
CA LEU A 43 0.87 23.67 8.78
C LEU A 43 0.71 22.80 7.54
N SER A 44 1.54 21.77 7.43
CA SER A 44 1.47 20.81 6.32
C SER A 44 1.00 19.46 6.86
N SER A 45 0.00 18.85 6.22
CA SER A 45 -0.46 17.49 6.53
C SER A 45 -0.58 16.65 5.27
N ASN A 46 -0.32 15.35 5.38
CA ASN A 46 -0.44 14.40 4.27
C ASN A 46 -1.35 13.26 4.69
N ILE A 47 -2.39 12.99 3.90
CA ILE A 47 -3.28 11.84 4.04
C ILE A 47 -2.95 10.87 2.91
N ASN A 48 -2.61 9.63 3.26
CA ASN A 48 -2.25 8.59 2.30
C ASN A 48 -3.36 7.55 2.24
N PHE A 49 -3.98 7.39 1.08
CA PHE A 49 -4.87 6.29 0.76
C PHE A 49 -4.09 5.24 -0.01
N VAL A 50 -4.03 4.03 0.53
CA VAL A 50 -3.29 2.91 -0.05
C VAL A 50 -4.26 1.79 -0.32
N ASP A 51 -4.44 1.47 -1.60
CA ASP A 51 -5.19 0.30 -2.05
C ASP A 51 -4.17 -0.81 -2.36
N LEU A 52 -4.23 -1.89 -1.59
CA LEU A 52 -3.28 -2.98 -1.69
C LEU A 52 -3.78 -4.04 -2.66
N ALA A 53 -2.85 -4.60 -3.42
CA ALA A 53 -3.11 -5.77 -4.25
C ALA A 53 -3.58 -6.97 -3.39
N GLY A 54 -4.21 -7.93 -4.05
CA GLY A 54 -4.66 -9.18 -3.47
C GLY A 54 -3.53 -9.97 -2.80
N SER A 55 -3.90 -10.68 -1.73
CA SER A 55 -2.97 -11.48 -0.91
C SER A 55 -3.10 -12.99 -1.16
N GLU A 56 -3.74 -13.37 -2.26
CA GLU A 56 -3.97 -14.76 -2.61
C GLU A 56 -2.68 -15.56 -2.81
N ARG A 57 -2.71 -16.83 -2.40
CA ARG A 57 -1.56 -17.74 -2.52
C ARG A 57 -1.44 -18.20 -3.98
N ALA A 58 -0.21 -18.23 -4.49
CA ALA A 58 0.06 -18.67 -5.86
C ALA A 58 -0.44 -20.09 -6.17
N ASP A 59 -0.44 -20.99 -5.18
CA ASP A 59 -0.94 -22.35 -5.32
C ASP A 59 -2.45 -22.39 -5.62
N SER A 60 -3.21 -21.39 -5.13
CA SER A 60 -4.65 -21.28 -5.34
C SER A 60 -5.03 -20.73 -6.72
N THR A 61 -4.07 -20.16 -7.46
CA THR A 61 -4.33 -19.46 -8.73
C THR A 61 -3.94 -20.27 -9.96
N GLY A 62 -3.32 -21.46 -9.81
CA GLY A 62 -2.87 -22.30 -10.93
C GLY A 62 -1.92 -21.60 -11.91
N SER A 63 -1.24 -20.55 -11.45
CA SER A 63 -0.49 -19.64 -12.32
C SER A 63 0.89 -20.19 -12.67
N THR A 64 1.28 -20.10 -13.95
CA THR A 64 2.59 -20.58 -14.44
C THR A 64 3.39 -19.44 -15.08
N GLY A 65 4.71 -19.64 -15.21
CA GLY A 65 5.60 -18.71 -15.90
C GLY A 65 5.63 -17.31 -15.27
N ASP A 66 5.42 -16.28 -16.10
CA ASP A 66 5.52 -14.88 -15.67
C ASP A 66 4.42 -14.45 -14.69
N ARG A 67 3.25 -15.08 -14.75
CA ARG A 67 2.15 -14.81 -13.82
C ARG A 67 2.45 -15.29 -12.40
N LEU A 68 3.20 -16.39 -12.26
CA LEU A 68 3.69 -16.86 -10.97
C LEU A 68 4.72 -15.89 -10.37
N LYS A 69 5.64 -15.39 -11.20
CA LYS A 69 6.64 -14.39 -10.78
C LYS A 69 5.98 -13.08 -10.35
N GLU A 70 4.97 -12.64 -11.08
CA GLU A 70 4.16 -11.46 -10.75
C GLU A 70 3.48 -11.63 -9.38
N GLY A 71 2.76 -12.74 -9.16
CA GLY A 71 2.13 -13.07 -7.89
C GLY A 71 3.11 -13.15 -6.72
N ALA A 72 4.29 -13.76 -6.94
CA ALA A 72 5.34 -13.83 -5.94
C ALA A 72 5.85 -12.43 -5.54
N ASN A 73 5.99 -11.51 -6.49
CA ASN A 73 6.40 -10.13 -6.22
C ASN A 73 5.34 -9.34 -5.44
N ILE A 74 4.05 -9.54 -5.77
CA ILE A 74 2.93 -8.95 -5.02
C ILE A 74 2.99 -9.43 -3.56
N ASN A 75 3.03 -10.74 -3.34
CA ASN A 75 3.07 -11.31 -1.99
C ASN A 75 4.32 -10.94 -1.21
N ARG A 76 5.47 -10.79 -1.89
CA ARG A 76 6.70 -10.27 -1.29
C ARG A 76 6.52 -8.86 -0.75
N SER A 77 5.90 -7.97 -1.52
CA SER A 77 5.67 -6.59 -1.09
C SER A 77 4.68 -6.48 0.09
N LEU A 78 3.65 -7.32 0.11
CA LEU A 78 2.70 -7.43 1.23
C LEU A 78 3.34 -8.01 2.50
N SER A 79 4.17 -9.04 2.35
CA SER A 79 4.92 -9.64 3.47
C SER A 79 5.91 -8.65 4.09
N ALA A 80 6.61 -7.88 3.24
CA ALA A 80 7.49 -6.80 3.71
C ALA A 80 6.71 -5.72 4.48
N LEU A 81 5.51 -5.36 4.04
CA LEU A 81 4.64 -4.44 4.76
C LEU A 81 4.23 -5.00 6.14
N GLY A 82 3.85 -6.27 6.20
CA GLY A 82 3.57 -6.96 7.46
C GLY A 82 4.76 -6.92 8.42
N ASN A 83 5.97 -7.21 7.94
CA ASN A 83 7.19 -7.15 8.74
C ASN A 83 7.49 -5.74 9.28
N VAL A 84 7.26 -4.71 8.46
CA VAL A 84 7.40 -3.31 8.88
C VAL A 84 6.40 -2.95 9.98
N ILE A 85 5.13 -3.32 9.81
CA ILE A 85 4.09 -3.05 10.82
C ILE A 85 4.40 -3.78 12.12
N SER A 86 4.76 -5.07 12.07
CA SER A 86 5.14 -5.84 13.26
C SER A 86 6.34 -5.22 13.96
N ALA A 87 7.36 -4.79 13.22
CA ALA A 87 8.53 -4.14 13.80
C ALA A 87 8.19 -2.79 14.48
N LEU A 88 7.24 -2.03 13.93
CA LEU A 88 6.75 -0.79 14.51
C LEU A 88 5.95 -1.02 15.80
N VAL A 89 5.04 -2.00 15.79
CA VAL A 89 4.26 -2.37 16.98
C VAL A 89 5.17 -2.87 18.11
N GLU A 90 6.19 -3.64 17.78
CA GLU A 90 7.21 -4.14 18.72
C GLU A 90 8.24 -3.07 19.12
N ASN A 91 8.15 -1.84 18.61
CA ASN A 91 9.10 -0.75 18.84
C ASN A 91 10.57 -1.15 18.56
N LYS A 92 10.80 -1.95 17.52
CA LYS A 92 12.15 -2.36 17.12
C LYS A 92 12.97 -1.15 16.68
N LYS A 93 14.24 -1.13 17.08
CA LYS A 93 15.20 -0.08 16.69
C LYS A 93 15.40 0.00 15.17
N VAL A 94 15.32 -1.14 14.48
CA VAL A 94 15.51 -1.23 13.03
C VAL A 94 14.22 -1.75 12.40
N VAL A 95 13.63 -0.94 11.54
CA VAL A 95 12.42 -1.28 10.78
C VAL A 95 12.80 -1.51 9.31
N PRO A 96 12.44 -2.65 8.71
CA PRO A 96 12.95 -3.08 7.41
C PRO A 96 12.20 -2.43 6.22
N TYR A 97 12.13 -1.10 6.17
CA TYR A 97 11.49 -0.36 5.08
C TYR A 97 12.11 -0.60 3.70
N ARG A 98 13.29 -1.22 3.63
CA ARG A 98 14.04 -1.42 2.37
C ARG A 98 13.66 -2.70 1.63
N ASP A 99 12.87 -3.58 2.25
CA ASP A 99 12.57 -4.92 1.73
C ASP A 99 11.63 -4.89 0.52
N SER A 100 10.87 -3.80 0.32
CA SER A 100 10.04 -3.60 -0.86
C SER A 100 9.97 -2.13 -1.28
N VAL A 101 9.67 -1.86 -2.56
CA VAL A 101 9.44 -0.50 -3.05
C VAL A 101 8.24 0.14 -2.33
N LEU A 102 7.19 -0.66 -2.07
CA LEU A 102 6.01 -0.23 -1.32
C LEU A 102 6.37 0.31 0.07
N THR A 103 7.17 -0.44 0.84
CA THR A 103 7.56 -0.03 2.19
C THR A 103 8.53 1.15 2.21
N LYS A 104 9.35 1.33 1.16
CA LYS A 104 10.18 2.54 0.97
C LYS A 104 9.31 3.77 0.74
N LEU A 105 8.31 3.67 -0.13
CA LEU A 105 7.40 4.79 -0.42
C LEU A 105 6.56 5.17 0.80
N LEU A 106 6.13 4.18 1.57
CA LEU A 106 5.30 4.37 2.76
C LEU A 106 6.10 4.69 4.03
N GLN A 107 7.44 4.73 3.97
CA GLN A 107 8.27 4.97 5.16
C GLN A 107 7.86 6.25 5.92
N ASN A 108 7.58 7.33 5.19
CA ASN A 108 7.15 8.60 5.79
C ASN A 108 5.71 8.57 6.34
N ALA A 109 4.87 7.66 5.84
CA ALA A 109 3.49 7.50 6.27
C ALA A 109 3.35 6.55 7.46
N LEU A 110 4.24 5.55 7.55
CA LEU A 110 4.22 4.51 8.57
C LEU A 110 5.10 4.83 9.80
N GLY A 111 6.14 5.67 9.62
CA GLY A 111 7.05 6.06 10.69
C GLY A 111 6.64 7.35 11.41
N GLY A 112 7.12 7.51 12.65
CA GLY A 112 6.93 8.73 13.44
C GLY A 112 5.54 8.83 14.09
N ASN A 113 5.14 10.05 14.47
CA ASN A 113 3.84 10.31 15.08
C ASN A 113 2.75 10.45 14.01
N ARG A 114 2.22 9.32 13.54
CA ARG A 114 1.18 9.24 12.51
C ARG A 114 0.13 8.20 12.92
N TYR A 115 -1.11 8.43 12.48
CA TYR A 115 -2.17 7.44 12.60
C TYR A 115 -2.20 6.54 11.36
N LEU A 116 -2.21 5.23 11.59
CA LEU A 116 -2.37 4.21 10.56
C LEU A 116 -3.62 3.38 10.87
N GLY A 117 -4.56 3.35 9.93
CA GLY A 117 -5.69 2.42 9.94
C GLY A 117 -5.54 1.44 8.78
N VAL A 118 -5.74 0.14 9.04
CA VAL A 118 -5.74 -0.90 8.02
C VAL A 118 -7.13 -1.51 7.96
N VAL A 119 -7.73 -1.53 6.77
CA VAL A 119 -9.01 -2.18 6.51
C VAL A 119 -8.74 -3.47 5.75
N LYS A 120 -9.22 -4.60 6.28
CA LYS A 120 -9.11 -5.92 5.63
C LYS A 120 -10.46 -6.31 5.04
N GLN A 121 -10.49 -6.49 3.72
CA GLN A 121 -11.62 -7.13 3.06
C GLN A 121 -11.45 -8.66 3.16
N LEU A 122 -12.49 -9.34 3.63
CA LEU A 122 -12.54 -10.80 3.74
C LEU A 122 -13.62 -11.35 2.83
N THR A 123 -13.31 -12.42 2.11
CA THR A 123 -14.28 -13.19 1.34
C THR A 123 -14.61 -14.47 2.10
N PHE A 124 -15.89 -14.73 2.34
CA PHE A 124 -16.33 -16.00 2.90
C PHE A 124 -16.54 -16.99 1.75
N SER A 125 -15.62 -17.93 1.60
CA SER A 125 -15.79 -19.10 0.73
C SER A 125 -15.23 -20.34 1.45
N GLU A 126 -15.90 -21.49 1.29
CA GLU A 126 -15.52 -22.75 1.94
C GLU A 126 -14.10 -23.24 1.54
N LEU A 127 -13.51 -22.67 0.48
CA LEU A 127 -12.17 -23.02 0.00
C LEU A 127 -11.01 -22.26 0.67
N CYS A 128 -11.24 -21.19 1.44
CA CYS A 128 -10.16 -20.33 1.94
C CYS A 128 -9.58 -20.73 3.31
N CYS A 129 -10.18 -21.73 3.97
CA CYS A 129 -9.79 -22.19 5.31
C CYS A 129 -8.89 -23.44 5.35
N ALA A 130 -8.25 -23.82 4.24
CA ALA A 130 -7.32 -24.97 4.17
C ALA A 130 -5.85 -24.53 4.10
#